data_AF-A0A2T2QXW0-F1
#
_entry.id   AF-A0A2T2QXW0-F1
#
_cell.length_a   1.000
_cell.length_b   1.000
_cell.length_c   1.000
_cell.angle_alpha   90.00
_cell.angle_beta   90.00
_cell.angle_gamma   90.00
#
_symmetry.space_group_name_H-M   'P 1'
#
loop_
_entity.id
_entity.type
_entity.pdbx_description
1 polymer ?
#
loop_
_entity_poly.entity_id
_entity_poly.type
_entity_poly.pdbx_seq_one_letter_code
_entity_poly.pdbx_strand_id
1 'polypeptide(L)'
;MPNTKSAHKAKRQQDRRRSENNRVKRQMKDAQKDFEVAVSDTEKEQEDVPVKQYQQKIDKAAKQRVIDENKAARMKNNMMKDLKQRKDFEDENKE
;
A
#
# COMPACT_ATOMS: atom_id res chain seq x y z
N MET A 1 -33.36 -8.79 2.35
CA MET A 1 -33.24 -7.86 3.51
C MET A 1 -32.80 -8.67 4.72
N PRO A 2 -32.16 -8.07 5.75
CA PRO A 2 -31.92 -8.78 7.00
C PRO A 2 -33.28 -9.11 7.63
N ASN A 3 -33.51 -10.38 8.00
CA ASN A 3 -34.79 -10.82 8.54
C ASN A 3 -34.78 -10.94 10.06
N THR A 4 -33.60 -10.91 10.69
CA THR A 4 -33.42 -11.04 12.14
C THR A 4 -32.74 -9.81 12.73
N LYS A 5 -32.99 -9.53 14.01
CA LYS A 5 -32.35 -8.40 14.74
C LYS A 5 -30.82 -8.47 14.69
N SER A 6 -30.26 -9.69 14.78
CA SER A 6 -28.82 -9.92 14.65
C SER A 6 -28.30 -9.60 13.25
N ALA A 7 -29.03 -9.97 12.19
CA ALA A 7 -28.65 -9.65 10.82
C ALA A 7 -28.69 -8.14 10.54
N HIS A 8 -29.68 -7.40 11.06
CA HIS A 8 -29.69 -5.93 10.95
C HIS A 8 -28.47 -5.29 11.65
N LYS A 9 -28.09 -5.81 12.83
CA LYS A 9 -26.87 -5.35 13.52
C LYS A 9 -25.61 -5.68 12.72
N ALA A 10 -25.50 -6.88 12.17
CA ALA A 10 -24.37 -7.29 11.34
C ALA A 10 -24.22 -6.39 10.11
N LYS A 11 -25.32 -6.05 9.43
CA LYS A 11 -25.32 -5.11 8.29
C LYS A 11 -24.73 -3.75 8.68
N ARG A 12 -25.21 -3.15 9.78
CA ARG A 12 -24.69 -1.87 10.28
C ARG A 12 -23.18 -1.92 10.58
N GLN A 13 -22.72 -3.01 11.18
CA GLN A 13 -21.30 -3.22 11.47
C GLN A 13 -20.46 -3.38 10.19
N GLN A 14 -20.97 -4.14 9.22
CA GLN A 14 -20.33 -4.34 7.93
C GLN A 14 -20.19 -3.02 7.18
N ASP A 15 -21.24 -2.21 7.12
CA ASP A 15 -21.22 -0.91 6.41
C ASP A 15 -20.15 0.02 7.00
N ARG A 16 -20.06 0.08 8.34
CA ARG A 16 -19.01 0.85 9.03
C ARG A 16 -17.60 0.35 8.69
N ARG A 17 -17.36 -0.97 8.85
CA ARG A 17 -16.07 -1.60 8.54
C ARG A 17 -15.69 -1.45 7.07
N ARG A 18 -16.67 -1.50 6.16
CA ARG A 18 -16.46 -1.32 4.72
C ARG A 18 -15.95 0.08 4.42
N SER A 19 -16.54 1.11 5.04
CA SER A 19 -16.09 2.50 4.89
C SER A 19 -14.64 2.69 5.36
N GLU A 20 -14.32 2.19 6.57
CA GLU A 20 -12.98 2.25 7.16
C GLU A 20 -11.94 1.52 6.29
N ASN A 21 -12.24 0.28 5.89
CA ASN A 21 -11.34 -0.52 5.05
C ASN A 21 -11.13 0.10 3.67
N ASN A 22 -12.16 0.71 3.09
CA ASN A 22 -12.03 1.41 1.82
C ASN A 22 -11.10 2.62 1.94
N ARG A 23 -11.18 3.38 3.05
CA ARG A 23 -10.27 4.50 3.31
C ARG A 23 -8.82 4.04 3.38
N VAL A 24 -8.54 2.98 4.14
CA VAL A 24 -7.18 2.42 4.28
C VAL A 24 -6.66 1.90 2.94
N LYS A 25 -7.49 1.19 2.17
CA LYS A 25 -7.13 0.70 0.83
C LYS A 25 -6.82 1.84 -0.14
N ARG A 26 -7.58 2.94 -0.10
CA ARG A 26 -7.30 4.12 -0.93
C ARG A 26 -5.96 4.74 -0.56
N GLN A 27 -5.75 5.05 0.72
CA GLN A 27 -4.47 5.62 1.18
C GLN A 27 -3.26 4.77 0.82
N MET A 28 -3.38 3.45 0.87
CA MET A 28 -2.32 2.53 0.44
C MET A 28 -2.08 2.61 -1.08
N LYS A 29 -3.14 2.66 -1.89
CA LYS A 29 -3.04 2.81 -3.35
C LYS A 29 -2.51 4.17 -3.78
N ASP A 30 -2.88 5.23 -3.07
CA ASP A 30 -2.39 6.58 -3.34
C ASP A 30 -0.87 6.63 -3.06
N ALA A 31 -0.42 6.11 -1.92
CA ALA A 31 1.01 5.99 -1.61
C ALA A 31 1.76 5.08 -2.60
N GLN A 32 1.11 4.05 -3.16
CA GLN A 32 1.70 3.23 -4.22
C GLN A 32 1.95 4.06 -5.48
N LYS A 33 0.99 4.91 -5.89
CA LYS A 33 1.17 5.79 -7.05
C LYS A 33 2.25 6.83 -6.81
N ASP A 34 2.30 7.41 -5.62
CA ASP A 34 3.35 8.37 -5.26
C ASP A 34 4.74 7.72 -5.34
N PHE A 35 4.85 6.45 -4.92
CA PHE A 35 6.06 5.65 -5.10
C PHE A 35 6.37 5.38 -6.57
N GLU A 36 5.39 4.96 -7.39
CA GLU A 36 5.60 4.71 -8.82
C GLU A 36 6.06 5.98 -9.57
N VAL A 37 5.50 7.15 -9.22
CA VAL A 37 5.94 8.44 -9.76
C VAL A 37 7.37 8.74 -9.34
N ALA A 38 7.70 8.59 -8.05
CA ALA A 38 9.06 8.83 -7.55
C ALA A 38 10.10 7.90 -8.19
N VAL A 39 9.74 6.64 -8.44
CA VAL A 39 10.62 5.66 -9.12
C VAL A 39 10.73 5.94 -10.63
N SER A 40 9.81 6.70 -11.23
CA SER A 40 9.90 7.12 -12.63
C SER A 40 10.66 8.43 -12.82
N ASP A 41 10.62 9.32 -11.83
CA ASP A 41 11.33 10.60 -11.85
C ASP A 41 12.84 10.39 -11.69
N THR A 42 13.68 11.37 -12.00
CA THR A 42 15.16 11.27 -11.94
C THR A 42 15.76 11.90 -10.68
N GLU A 43 14.96 12.54 -9.84
CA GLU A 43 15.44 13.21 -8.62
C GLU A 43 15.54 12.28 -7.40
N LYS A 44 16.74 11.72 -7.20
CA LYS A 44 17.05 10.76 -6.12
C LYS A 44 16.77 11.27 -4.70
N GLU A 45 16.86 12.58 -4.47
CA GLU A 45 16.70 13.15 -3.12
C GLU A 45 15.24 13.15 -2.64
N GLN A 46 14.27 13.12 -3.56
CA GLN A 46 12.85 13.13 -3.22
C GLN A 46 12.27 11.72 -3.00
N GLU A 47 12.99 10.65 -3.37
CA GLU A 47 12.49 9.27 -3.37
C GLU A 47 12.35 8.66 -1.97
N ASP A 48 13.17 9.09 -1.02
CA ASP A 48 13.28 8.47 0.30
C ASP A 48 12.00 8.60 1.13
N VAL A 49 11.28 9.70 0.95
CA VAL A 49 10.02 10.01 1.62
C VAL A 49 8.86 9.12 1.12
N PRO A 50 8.53 9.07 -0.19
CA PRO A 50 7.45 8.25 -0.72
C PRO A 50 7.69 6.76 -0.48
N VAL A 51 8.94 6.26 -0.54
CA VAL A 51 9.27 4.87 -0.20
C VAL A 51 8.92 4.57 1.27
N LYS A 52 9.38 5.40 2.21
CA LYS A 52 9.09 5.23 3.65
C LYS A 52 7.60 5.32 3.93
N GLN A 53 6.89 6.24 3.26
CA GLN A 53 5.44 6.38 3.39
C GLN A 53 4.70 5.16 2.86
N TYR A 54 5.01 4.67 1.67
CA TYR A 54 4.38 3.50 1.09
C TYR A 54 4.59 2.25 1.96
N GLN A 55 5.83 2.03 2.40
CA GLN A 55 6.19 0.97 3.35
C GLN A 55 5.34 1.05 4.64
N GLN A 56 5.23 2.23 5.23
CA GLN A 56 4.46 2.45 6.45
C GLN A 56 2.95 2.18 6.24
N LYS A 57 2.40 2.57 5.08
CA LYS A 57 0.97 2.37 4.77
C LYS A 57 0.64 0.88 4.56
N ILE A 58 1.52 0.12 3.90
CA ILE A 58 1.38 -1.35 3.77
C ILE A 58 1.31 -1.99 5.17
N ASP A 59 2.24 -1.64 6.05
CA ASP A 59 2.32 -2.25 7.38
C ASP A 59 1.13 -1.90 8.27
N LYS A 60 0.65 -0.65 8.20
CA LYS A 60 -0.57 -0.24 8.89
C LYS A 60 -1.80 -0.99 8.37
N ALA A 61 -1.90 -1.19 7.06
CA ALA A 61 -3.01 -1.94 6.46
C ALA A 61 -3.00 -3.42 6.88
N ALA A 62 -1.82 -4.03 6.99
CA ALA A 62 -1.66 -5.40 7.48
C ALA A 62 -2.01 -5.52 8.97
N LYS A 63 -1.50 -4.60 9.81
CA LYS A 63 -1.80 -4.55 11.25
C LYS A 63 -3.30 -4.39 11.54
N GLN A 64 -4.01 -3.63 10.69
CA GLN A 64 -5.47 -3.46 10.78
C GLN A 64 -6.26 -4.61 10.14
N ARG A 65 -5.59 -5.66 9.61
CA ARG A 65 -6.19 -6.80 8.90
C ARG A 65 -7.05 -6.40 7.69
N VAL A 66 -6.69 -5.29 7.05
CA VAL A 66 -7.32 -4.83 5.79
C VAL A 66 -6.73 -5.59 4.58
N ILE A 67 -5.46 -5.97 4.69
CA ILE A 67 -4.76 -6.88 3.79
C ILE A 67 -4.11 -8.00 4.61
N ASP A 68 -3.95 -9.17 4.02
CA ASP A 68 -3.21 -10.27 4.65
C ASP A 68 -1.71 -9.97 4.73
N GLU A 69 -1.05 -10.56 5.72
CA GLU A 69 0.39 -10.43 5.97
C GLU A 69 1.21 -10.85 4.75
N ASN A 70 0.82 -11.94 4.09
CA ASN A 70 1.46 -12.40 2.86
C ASN A 70 1.28 -11.41 1.71
N LYS A 71 0.13 -10.73 1.64
CA LYS A 71 -0.07 -9.70 0.63
C LYS A 71 0.82 -8.50 0.90
N ALA A 72 0.94 -8.08 2.15
CA ALA A 72 1.87 -7.03 2.55
C ALA A 72 3.32 -7.40 2.21
N ALA A 73 3.76 -8.60 2.55
CA ALA A 73 5.11 -9.09 2.25
C ALA A 73 5.40 -9.10 0.74
N ARG A 74 4.46 -9.56 -0.09
CA ARG A 74 4.60 -9.50 -1.57
C ARG A 74 4.74 -8.07 -2.07
N MET A 75 3.96 -7.13 -1.54
CA MET A 75 4.02 -5.73 -1.94
C MET A 75 5.37 -5.09 -1.58
N LYS A 76 5.91 -5.38 -0.40
CA LYS A 76 7.27 -4.94 -0.02
C LYS A 76 8.35 -5.55 -0.91
N ASN A 77 8.24 -6.85 -1.21
CA ASN A 77 9.21 -7.53 -2.06
C ASN A 77 9.24 -6.91 -3.47
N ASN A 78 8.07 -6.65 -4.07
CA ASN A 78 8.00 -5.98 -5.36
C ASN A 78 8.60 -4.58 -5.31
N MET A 79 8.24 -3.78 -4.31
CA MET A 79 8.83 -2.44 -4.09
C MET A 79 10.37 -2.49 -4.03
N MET A 80 10.94 -3.46 -3.33
CA MET A 80 12.39 -3.64 -3.24
C MET A 80 13.02 -4.06 -4.57
N LYS A 81 12.33 -4.90 -5.36
CA LYS A 81 12.80 -5.31 -6.69
C LYS A 81 12.85 -4.12 -7.64
N ASP A 82 11.80 -3.29 -7.65
CA ASP A 82 11.73 -2.11 -8.51
C ASP A 82 12.87 -1.13 -8.18
N LEU A 83 13.12 -0.90 -6.88
CA LEU A 83 14.24 -0.08 -6.43
C LEU A 83 15.61 -0.68 -6.79
N LYS A 84 15.76 -2.01 -6.71
CA LYS A 84 17.02 -2.68 -7.08
C LYS A 84 17.28 -2.55 -8.58
N GLN A 85 16.28 -2.84 -9.42
CA GLN A 85 16.40 -2.74 -10.87
C GLN A 85 16.77 -1.33 -11.33
N ARG A 86 16.20 -0.31 -10.68
CA ARG A 86 16.56 1.08 -10.93
C ARG A 86 18.03 1.37 -10.59
N LYS A 87 18.51 0.92 -9.42
CA LYS A 87 19.92 1.08 -9.03
C LYS A 87 20.88 0.36 -9.98
N ASP A 88 20.57 -0.90 -10.33
CA ASP A 88 21.36 -1.68 -11.27
C ASP A 88 21.49 -0.93 -12.63
N PHE A 89 20.39 -0.34 -13.13
CA PHE A 89 20.40 0.47 -14.37
C PHE A 89 21.21 1.76 -14.24
N GLU A 90 21.21 2.42 -13.08
CA GLU A 90 22.01 3.62 -12.85
C GLU A 90 23.52 3.33 -12.77
N ASP A 91 23.89 2.18 -12.22
CA ASP A 91 25.28 1.74 -12.12
C ASP A 91 25.84 1.37 -13.50
N GLU A 92 25.04 0.72 -14.36
CA GLU A 92 25.40 0.39 -15.75
C GLU A 92 25.58 1.62 -16.66
N ASN A 93 24.85 2.73 -16.41
CA ASN A 93 24.98 3.97 -17.19
C ASN A 93 26.06 4.93 -16.66
N LYS A 94 26.69 4.60 -15.53
CA LYS A 94 27.78 5.39 -14.95
C LYS A 94 29.18 4.90 -15.37
N GLU A 95 29.27 3.70 -15.95
CA GLU A 95 30.45 3.19 -16.66
C GLU A 95 30.49 3.69 -18.11
#